data_AF-A0AAN9K174-F1
#
_entry.id   AF-A0AAN9K174-F1
#
_cell.length_a   1.000
_cell.length_b   1.000
_cell.length_c   1.000
_cell.angle_alpha   90.00
_cell.angle_beta   90.00
_cell.angle_gamma   90.00
#
_symmetry.space_group_name_H-M   'P 1'
#
loop_
_entity.id
_entity.type
_entity.pdbx_description
1 polymer ?
#
loop_
_entity_poly.entity_id
_entity_poly.type
_entity_poly.pdbx_seq_one_letter_code
_entity_poly.pdbx_strand_id
1 'polypeptide(L)'
;MFLLLHFTFIEANDGGFNVKLIRKKSPHILSRRVLKGSPNTQIVQTKTNAYLGEYLMELSIGTPPVTIFGTVDTGSDLIWTQCVPCDNCYKQLNPLFDPRKSNTYTNISCQSNHCKKLISMCSPQNGCNYTYDYADSSRTQGALAQETLTLTSSTGKPVVLKDVVFGCGHNDTGVFDDHEMGIIGLGGGPLSLISQIGSSFGGKRFSQCLLPFNTDEKISSRMSFGKGSEVSGPGVVSTPLVDAPIPTPYLVTLLGISVGHTYFPFSSSSNTVRKGNMNIDSGTPPTILPQDLYDRVAAQVEKQVNLTPIRDDPDLGTQLCYRTTKNLNGPTLTAHFEGADVLLTPIQIFIPPKDGVFCFAFANDTGEVGIYGNFAQSNYLIGYDLDKKVVSFKPADCTKH
;
A
#
# COMPACT_ATOMS: atom_id res chain seq x y z
N MET A 1 48.75 30.87 36.43
CA MET A 1 48.98 32.32 36.55
C MET A 1 47.62 32.98 36.68
N PHE A 2 47.33 33.50 37.87
CA PHE A 2 46.08 34.21 38.21
C PHE A 2 45.94 35.51 37.41
N LEU A 3 44.68 35.91 37.16
CA LEU A 3 44.08 37.25 37.11
C LEU A 3 43.05 37.32 35.96
N LEU A 4 41.91 38.00 36.03
CA LEU A 4 41.04 38.52 37.08
C LEU A 4 39.76 38.93 36.32
N LEU A 5 38.59 38.82 36.95
CA LEU A 5 37.31 39.27 36.39
C LEU A 5 37.31 40.78 36.11
N HIS A 6 36.58 41.20 35.08
CA HIS A 6 35.78 42.43 35.12
C HIS A 6 34.41 42.17 34.48
N PHE A 7 33.37 42.18 35.33
CA PHE A 7 32.00 42.42 34.93
C PHE A 7 31.74 43.92 34.99
N THR A 8 31.16 44.47 33.94
CA THR A 8 30.41 45.73 34.03
C THR A 8 29.03 45.49 33.44
N PHE A 9 28.03 45.60 34.31
CA PHE A 9 26.62 45.72 33.95
C PHE A 9 26.39 47.06 33.22
N ILE A 10 25.67 47.02 32.10
CA ILE A 10 24.90 48.15 31.59
C ILE A 10 23.51 47.62 31.28
N GLU A 11 22.51 48.18 31.96
CA GLU A 11 21.08 47.97 31.73
C GLU A 11 20.53 48.96 30.68
N ALA A 12 19.43 48.53 30.04
CA ALA A 12 18.47 49.27 29.18
C ALA A 12 19.00 49.74 27.80
N ASN A 13 18.21 49.80 26.72
CA ASN A 13 16.78 49.98 26.55
C ASN A 13 16.39 49.63 25.10
N ASP A 14 15.11 49.38 24.83
CA ASP A 14 14.53 49.14 23.49
C ASP A 14 15.05 50.09 22.41
N GLY A 15 15.49 49.52 21.28
CA GLY A 15 15.89 50.30 20.11
C GLY A 15 16.32 49.39 18.95
N GLY A 16 15.40 49.09 18.05
CA GLY A 16 15.66 48.27 16.88
C GLY A 16 16.80 48.80 16.00
N PHE A 17 17.68 47.90 15.56
CA PHE A 17 18.72 48.21 14.59
C PHE A 17 18.42 47.56 13.24
N ASN A 18 18.28 48.41 12.22
CA ASN A 18 18.18 48.02 10.82
C ASN A 18 19.58 48.18 10.20
N VAL A 19 20.26 47.07 9.89
CA VAL A 19 21.61 47.10 9.32
C VAL A 19 21.56 46.85 7.82
N LYS A 20 21.90 47.88 7.04
CA LYS A 20 22.21 47.79 5.61
C LYS A 20 23.55 47.07 5.44
N LEU A 21 23.54 45.78 5.12
CA LEU A 21 24.75 45.04 4.79
C LEU A 21 25.16 45.31 3.32
N ILE A 22 26.21 46.11 3.17
CA ILE A 22 26.95 46.31 1.91
C ILE A 22 27.67 45.01 1.56
N ARG A 23 27.24 44.34 0.47
CA ARG A 23 27.90 43.14 -0.05
C ARG A 23 29.27 43.51 -0.66
N LYS A 24 30.34 43.14 0.04
CA LYS A 24 31.70 43.09 -0.50
C LYS A 24 31.77 41.92 -1.51
N LYS A 25 32.08 42.21 -2.77
CA LYS A 25 32.25 41.20 -3.83
C LYS A 25 33.40 40.26 -3.45
N SER A 26 33.12 38.95 -3.37
CA SER A 26 34.12 37.88 -3.34
C SER A 26 33.84 36.94 -4.52
N PRO A 27 34.82 36.63 -5.39
CA PRO A 27 34.61 35.82 -6.58
C PRO A 27 34.82 34.35 -6.24
N HIS A 28 33.83 33.71 -5.63
CA HIS A 28 33.71 32.25 -5.66
C HIS A 28 32.28 31.90 -6.06
N ILE A 29 32.06 31.85 -7.36
CA ILE A 29 30.86 31.26 -7.97
C ILE A 29 30.99 29.74 -7.79
N LEU A 30 30.59 29.25 -6.62
CA LEU A 30 30.04 27.90 -6.53
C LEU A 30 28.58 28.02 -6.99
N SER A 31 28.36 27.67 -8.24
CA SER A 31 27.04 27.53 -8.84
C SER A 31 26.18 26.65 -7.92
N ARG A 32 25.29 27.25 -7.12
CA ARG A 32 24.12 26.58 -6.56
C ARG A 32 23.27 26.14 -7.76
N ARG A 33 23.56 24.93 -8.28
CA ARG A 33 22.58 24.16 -9.03
C ARG A 33 21.47 23.86 -8.03
N VAL A 34 20.45 24.71 -8.01
CA VAL A 34 19.09 24.23 -7.79
C VAL A 34 18.91 23.17 -8.87
N LEU A 35 18.98 21.90 -8.47
CA LEU A 35 18.54 20.79 -9.31
C LEU A 35 17.04 20.99 -9.48
N LYS A 36 16.65 21.88 -10.41
CA LYS A 36 15.39 21.73 -11.12
C LYS A 36 15.47 20.33 -11.72
N GLY A 37 14.63 19.43 -11.21
CA GLY A 37 14.49 18.09 -11.77
C GLY A 37 14.42 18.19 -13.29
N SER A 38 15.15 17.32 -13.97
CA SER A 38 15.08 17.20 -15.42
C SER A 38 13.60 17.13 -15.83
N PRO A 39 13.11 17.96 -16.76
CA PRO A 39 11.72 17.96 -17.20
C PRO A 39 11.29 16.67 -17.94
N ASN A 40 12.17 15.66 -18.00
CA ASN A 40 12.07 14.54 -18.92
C ASN A 40 12.29 13.18 -18.25
N THR A 41 12.06 13.07 -16.94
CA THR A 41 12.08 11.75 -16.29
C THR A 41 10.70 11.12 -16.50
N GLN A 42 10.59 10.24 -17.49
CA GLN A 42 9.37 9.45 -17.71
C GLN A 42 9.16 8.53 -16.50
N ILE A 43 8.21 8.88 -15.65
CA ILE A 43 7.80 8.05 -14.51
C ILE A 43 6.98 6.87 -15.04
N VAL A 44 7.32 5.65 -14.62
CA VAL A 44 6.51 4.46 -14.91
C VAL A 44 5.30 4.47 -14.01
N GLN A 45 4.11 4.29 -14.57
CA GLN A 45 2.87 4.36 -13.84
C GLN A 45 1.80 3.43 -14.42
N THR A 46 0.77 3.20 -13.63
CA THR A 46 -0.44 2.53 -14.06
C THR A 46 -1.66 3.21 -13.45
N LYS A 47 -2.82 3.02 -14.09
CA LYS A 47 -4.10 3.35 -13.52
C LYS A 47 -4.49 2.31 -12.48
N THR A 48 -5.14 2.77 -11.43
CA THR A 48 -5.80 1.92 -10.45
C THR A 48 -7.26 2.30 -10.35
N ASN A 49 -8.13 1.30 -10.38
CA ASN A 49 -9.56 1.47 -10.14
C ASN A 49 -9.92 0.77 -8.83
N ALA A 50 -10.96 1.25 -8.15
CA ALA A 50 -11.50 0.57 -6.98
C ALA A 50 -12.75 -0.19 -7.38
N TYR A 51 -12.92 -1.41 -6.88
CA TYR A 51 -14.11 -2.20 -7.08
C TYR A 51 -14.38 -3.05 -5.84
N LEU A 52 -15.56 -2.91 -5.23
CA LEU A 52 -16.02 -3.66 -4.05
C LEU A 52 -15.03 -3.75 -2.86
N GLY A 53 -14.11 -2.80 -2.74
CA GLY A 53 -13.10 -2.76 -1.69
C GLY A 53 -11.73 -3.30 -2.08
N GLU A 54 -11.60 -3.82 -3.29
CA GLU A 54 -10.33 -4.15 -3.93
C GLU A 54 -9.85 -3.00 -4.83
N TYR A 55 -8.54 -3.00 -5.10
CA TYR A 55 -7.92 -2.05 -6.02
C TYR A 55 -7.23 -2.79 -7.15
N LEU A 56 -7.70 -2.55 -8.36
CA LEU A 56 -7.24 -3.24 -9.56
C LEU A 56 -6.28 -2.34 -10.33
N MET A 57 -5.03 -2.78 -10.50
CA MET A 57 -4.09 -2.11 -11.38
C MET A 57 -4.13 -2.68 -12.80
N GLU A 58 -4.03 -1.79 -13.77
CA GLU A 58 -3.97 -2.17 -15.19
C GLU A 58 -2.53 -2.49 -15.60
N LEU A 59 -2.30 -3.64 -16.23
CA LEU A 59 -1.06 -3.92 -16.95
C LEU A 59 -1.36 -4.78 -18.17
N SER A 60 -0.41 -4.93 -19.09
CA SER A 60 -0.55 -5.94 -20.15
C SER A 60 0.47 -7.06 -20.00
N ILE A 61 0.08 -8.26 -20.40
CA ILE A 61 0.92 -9.46 -20.42
C ILE A 61 0.95 -10.06 -21.83
N GLY A 62 2.11 -10.58 -22.25
CA GLY A 62 2.26 -11.32 -23.50
C GLY A 62 2.67 -10.50 -24.71
N THR A 63 2.97 -11.22 -25.79
CA THR A 63 3.27 -10.66 -27.11
C THR A 63 2.45 -11.40 -28.17
N PRO A 64 1.37 -10.80 -28.72
CA PRO A 64 0.91 -9.42 -28.51
C PRO A 64 0.37 -9.15 -27.09
N PRO A 65 0.40 -7.89 -26.60
CA PRO A 65 -0.04 -7.55 -25.25
C PRO A 65 -1.55 -7.77 -25.04
N VAL A 66 -1.90 -8.39 -23.91
CA VAL A 66 -3.28 -8.58 -23.42
C VAL A 66 -3.43 -7.85 -22.09
N THR A 67 -4.43 -6.98 -21.96
CA THR A 67 -4.69 -6.24 -20.70
C THR A 67 -5.20 -7.17 -19.60
N ILE A 68 -4.64 -6.98 -18.40
CA ILE A 68 -4.98 -7.66 -17.15
C ILE A 68 -5.32 -6.59 -16.11
N PHE A 69 -6.36 -6.86 -15.32
CA PHE A 69 -6.72 -6.10 -14.12
C PHE A 69 -6.39 -6.96 -12.91
N GLY A 70 -5.27 -6.66 -12.26
CA GLY A 70 -4.79 -7.45 -11.13
C GLY A 70 -4.91 -6.69 -9.81
N THR A 71 -5.31 -7.39 -8.77
CA THR A 71 -5.45 -6.83 -7.42
C THR A 71 -4.09 -6.37 -6.89
N VAL A 72 -4.05 -5.15 -6.36
CA VAL A 72 -2.85 -4.52 -5.81
C VAL A 72 -2.65 -5.05 -4.39
N ASP A 73 -1.65 -5.90 -4.20
CA ASP A 73 -1.44 -6.59 -2.92
C ASP A 73 -0.03 -6.37 -2.39
N THR A 74 0.11 -5.55 -1.35
CA THR A 74 1.39 -5.33 -0.66
C THR A 74 1.71 -6.39 0.40
N GLY A 75 0.78 -7.30 0.69
CA GLY A 75 0.92 -8.43 1.61
C GLY A 75 1.50 -9.69 0.97
N SER A 76 1.60 -9.77 -0.37
CA SER A 76 2.10 -10.95 -1.09
C SER A 76 3.16 -10.64 -2.15
N ASP A 77 3.88 -11.70 -2.58
CA ASP A 77 4.96 -11.57 -3.54
C ASP A 77 4.59 -12.00 -4.96
N LEU A 78 3.72 -12.99 -5.16
CA LEU A 78 3.53 -13.56 -6.49
C LEU A 78 2.66 -12.67 -7.37
N ILE A 79 3.18 -12.29 -8.54
CA ILE A 79 2.34 -11.82 -9.66
C ILE A 79 1.72 -13.05 -10.31
N TRP A 80 0.40 -13.12 -10.46
CA TRP A 80 -0.26 -14.21 -11.19
C TRP A 80 -1.54 -13.76 -11.88
N THR A 81 -1.97 -14.52 -12.88
CA THR A 81 -3.27 -14.36 -13.56
C THR A 81 -3.83 -15.72 -13.97
N GLN A 82 -5.16 -15.82 -14.08
CA GLN A 82 -5.80 -17.05 -14.53
C GLN A 82 -5.49 -17.33 -16.02
N CYS A 83 -5.09 -18.56 -16.31
CA CYS A 83 -4.64 -19.03 -17.61
C CYS A 83 -5.51 -20.16 -18.16
N VAL A 84 -5.56 -20.31 -19.49
CA VAL A 84 -6.11 -21.53 -20.11
C VAL A 84 -5.05 -22.65 -20.21
N PRO A 85 -5.43 -23.92 -20.01
CA PRO A 85 -6.73 -24.37 -19.48
C PRO A 85 -6.86 -24.02 -17.99
N CYS A 86 -8.06 -23.72 -17.51
CA CYS A 86 -8.28 -23.66 -16.07
C CYS A 86 -9.29 -24.75 -15.66
N ASP A 87 -8.85 -25.61 -14.74
CA ASP A 87 -9.63 -26.76 -14.28
C ASP A 87 -10.66 -26.33 -13.23
N ASN A 88 -10.30 -25.38 -12.38
CA ASN A 88 -11.15 -24.91 -11.28
C ASN A 88 -10.80 -23.46 -10.92
N CYS A 89 -11.37 -22.51 -11.67
CA CYS A 89 -11.16 -21.08 -11.52
C CYS A 89 -12.43 -20.38 -11.06
N TYR A 90 -12.28 -19.27 -10.36
CA TYR A 90 -13.37 -18.31 -10.19
C TYR A 90 -13.74 -17.70 -11.55
N LYS A 91 -14.98 -17.24 -11.65
CA LYS A 91 -15.48 -16.62 -12.88
C LYS A 91 -14.97 -15.19 -12.94
N GLN A 92 -14.35 -14.82 -14.04
CA GLN A 92 -13.98 -13.44 -14.37
C GLN A 92 -14.68 -13.00 -15.67
N LEU A 93 -14.92 -11.70 -15.80
CA LEU A 93 -15.55 -11.07 -16.96
C LEU A 93 -14.62 -11.05 -18.17
N ASN A 94 -13.35 -10.74 -17.94
CA ASN A 94 -12.34 -10.66 -18.99
C ASN A 94 -11.83 -12.06 -19.37
N PRO A 95 -11.40 -12.30 -20.62
CA PRO A 95 -10.86 -13.60 -21.02
C PRO A 95 -9.61 -13.99 -20.24
N LEU A 96 -9.48 -15.29 -19.94
CA LEU A 96 -8.27 -15.87 -19.36
C LEU A 96 -7.06 -15.69 -20.28
N PHE A 97 -5.86 -15.58 -19.73
CA PHE A 97 -4.64 -15.50 -20.51
C PHE A 97 -4.35 -16.83 -21.22
N ASP A 98 -4.07 -16.80 -22.53
CA ASP A 98 -3.69 -17.99 -23.29
C ASP A 98 -2.18 -17.99 -23.55
N PRO A 99 -1.39 -18.77 -22.80
CA PRO A 99 0.06 -18.79 -22.94
C PRO A 99 0.51 -19.23 -24.34
N ARG A 100 -0.33 -19.97 -25.09
CA ARG A 100 0.00 -20.43 -26.45
C ARG A 100 -0.11 -19.32 -27.49
N LYS A 101 -0.79 -18.21 -27.17
CA LYS A 101 -0.94 -17.06 -28.06
C LYS A 101 0.17 -16.02 -27.89
N SER A 102 1.00 -16.16 -26.86
CA SER A 102 2.15 -15.29 -26.62
C SER A 102 3.43 -15.96 -27.11
N ASN A 103 4.21 -15.24 -27.92
CA ASN A 103 5.52 -15.74 -28.38
C ASN A 103 6.67 -15.48 -27.40
N THR A 104 6.42 -14.74 -26.32
CA THR A 104 7.38 -14.45 -25.24
C THR A 104 7.14 -15.27 -23.98
N TYR A 105 6.10 -16.10 -23.95
CA TYR A 105 5.82 -17.01 -22.84
C TYR A 105 6.89 -18.11 -22.75
N THR A 106 7.50 -18.27 -21.57
CA THR A 106 8.46 -19.35 -21.31
C THR A 106 8.26 -19.97 -19.94
N ASN A 107 8.13 -21.30 -19.86
CA ASN A 107 8.02 -21.99 -18.57
C ASN A 107 9.32 -21.87 -17.76
N ILE A 108 9.19 -21.65 -16.44
CA ILE A 108 10.33 -21.70 -15.52
C ILE A 108 10.68 -23.17 -15.23
N SER A 109 11.96 -23.48 -15.34
CA SER A 109 12.48 -24.80 -14.94
C SER A 109 12.28 -25.04 -13.44
N CYS A 110 11.94 -26.27 -13.06
CA CYS A 110 11.80 -26.68 -11.67
C CYS A 110 13.10 -26.48 -10.85
N GLN A 111 14.26 -26.50 -11.50
CA GLN A 111 15.55 -26.29 -10.84
C GLN A 111 15.87 -24.80 -10.59
N SER A 112 15.08 -23.89 -11.16
CA SER A 112 15.24 -22.45 -11.00
C SER A 112 15.17 -22.03 -9.54
N ASN A 113 15.99 -21.05 -9.17
CA ASN A 113 15.93 -20.44 -7.85
C ASN A 113 14.58 -19.75 -7.59
N HIS A 114 13.87 -19.31 -8.62
CA HIS A 114 12.52 -18.76 -8.49
C HIS A 114 11.52 -19.83 -8.04
N CYS A 115 11.60 -21.04 -8.57
CA CYS A 115 10.72 -22.15 -8.20
C CYS A 115 10.86 -22.52 -6.72
N LYS A 116 12.11 -22.50 -6.22
CA LYS A 116 12.43 -22.78 -4.81
C LYS A 116 11.92 -21.73 -3.82
N LYS A 117 11.37 -20.61 -4.29
CA LYS A 117 10.74 -19.59 -3.44
C LYS A 117 9.27 -19.90 -3.13
N LEU A 118 8.70 -20.91 -3.78
CA LEU A 118 7.31 -21.29 -3.67
C LEU A 118 7.18 -22.73 -3.17
N ILE A 119 6.02 -23.04 -2.61
CA ILE A 119 5.59 -24.43 -2.48
C ILE A 119 5.37 -24.94 -3.90
N SER A 120 6.22 -25.87 -4.34
CA SER A 120 6.28 -26.25 -5.74
C SER A 120 6.54 -27.74 -5.96
N MET A 121 6.12 -28.22 -7.12
CA MET A 121 6.33 -29.58 -7.61
C MET A 121 6.85 -29.54 -9.05
N CYS A 122 7.76 -30.44 -9.39
CA CYS A 122 8.24 -30.54 -10.76
C CYS A 122 7.22 -31.28 -11.63
N SER A 123 6.89 -30.68 -12.78
CA SER A 123 6.17 -31.40 -13.83
C SER A 123 7.09 -32.41 -14.53
N PRO A 124 6.53 -33.42 -15.24
CA PRO A 124 7.33 -34.37 -16.02
C PRO A 124 8.23 -33.70 -17.07
N GLN A 125 7.88 -32.49 -17.53
CA GLN A 125 8.64 -31.69 -18.49
C GLN A 125 9.65 -30.75 -17.81
N ASN A 126 9.98 -30.97 -16.54
CA ASN A 126 10.87 -30.13 -15.73
C ASN A 126 10.38 -28.68 -15.59
N GLY A 127 9.06 -28.45 -15.68
CA GLY A 127 8.42 -27.18 -15.36
C GLY A 127 8.14 -27.05 -13.85
N CYS A 128 8.05 -25.81 -13.36
CA CYS A 128 7.73 -25.51 -11.98
C CYS A 128 6.22 -25.33 -11.79
N ASN A 129 5.54 -26.27 -11.14
CA ASN A 129 4.14 -26.10 -10.74
C ASN A 129 4.10 -25.56 -9.32
N TYR A 130 3.43 -24.44 -9.09
CA TYR A 130 3.36 -23.79 -7.77
C TYR A 130 2.00 -23.99 -7.10
N THR A 131 1.99 -23.85 -5.78
CA THR A 131 0.81 -23.55 -4.98
C THR A 131 1.11 -22.30 -4.16
N TYR A 132 0.17 -21.36 -4.12
CA TYR A 132 0.25 -20.14 -3.34
C TYR A 132 -1.05 -19.96 -2.56
N ASP A 133 -0.94 -19.81 -1.24
CA ASP A 133 -2.06 -19.67 -0.31
C ASP A 133 -2.09 -18.25 0.27
N TYR A 134 -3.29 -17.71 0.43
CA TYR A 134 -3.56 -16.42 1.05
C TYR A 134 -4.23 -16.60 2.42
N ALA A 135 -4.18 -15.55 3.24
CA ALA A 135 -4.66 -15.58 4.63
C ALA A 135 -6.19 -15.76 4.75
N ASP A 136 -6.93 -15.32 3.74
CA ASP A 136 -8.37 -15.48 3.57
C ASP A 136 -8.77 -16.90 3.09
N SER A 137 -7.81 -17.83 3.00
CA SER A 137 -7.94 -19.18 2.44
C SER A 137 -8.14 -19.23 0.92
N SER A 138 -7.95 -18.10 0.23
CA SER A 138 -7.83 -18.09 -1.22
C SER A 138 -6.53 -18.77 -1.66
N ARG A 139 -6.51 -19.33 -2.86
CA ARG A 139 -5.41 -20.13 -3.39
C ARG A 139 -5.31 -19.97 -4.90
N THR A 140 -4.08 -19.93 -5.40
CA THR A 140 -3.75 -20.13 -6.82
C THR A 140 -2.77 -21.29 -6.98
N GLN A 141 -3.01 -22.14 -7.98
CA GLN A 141 -2.11 -23.22 -8.37
C GLN A 141 -1.94 -23.20 -9.88
N GLY A 142 -0.70 -23.34 -10.34
CA GLY A 142 -0.41 -23.14 -11.75
C GLY A 142 1.02 -23.42 -12.13
N ALA A 143 1.39 -23.03 -13.36
CA ALA A 143 2.76 -23.10 -13.83
C ALA A 143 3.46 -21.76 -13.58
N LEU A 144 4.66 -21.81 -12.98
CA LEU A 144 5.53 -20.65 -12.90
C LEU A 144 6.19 -20.43 -14.26
N ALA A 145 6.14 -19.20 -14.75
CA ALA A 145 6.59 -18.84 -16.09
C ALA A 145 7.26 -17.46 -16.12
N GLN A 146 7.87 -17.14 -17.24
CA GLN A 146 8.34 -15.82 -17.62
C GLN A 146 7.50 -15.29 -18.76
N GLU A 147 7.26 -13.98 -18.73
CA GLU A 147 6.53 -13.29 -19.78
C GLU A 147 6.96 -11.82 -19.90
N THR A 148 6.57 -11.20 -20.99
CA THR A 148 6.67 -9.75 -21.19
C THR A 148 5.48 -9.07 -20.54
N LEU A 149 5.74 -8.18 -19.57
CA LEU A 149 4.75 -7.23 -19.06
C LEU A 149 4.91 -5.87 -19.73
N THR A 150 3.81 -5.15 -19.89
CA THR A 150 3.81 -3.77 -20.38
C THR A 150 3.04 -2.87 -19.41
N LEU A 151 3.71 -1.84 -18.92
CA LEU A 151 3.14 -0.74 -18.16
C LEU A 151 3.06 0.52 -19.03
N THR A 152 2.60 1.63 -18.46
CA THR A 152 2.58 2.93 -19.14
C THR A 152 3.53 3.91 -18.47
N SER A 153 3.93 4.96 -19.17
CA SER A 153 4.64 6.08 -18.57
C SER A 153 3.69 7.25 -18.29
N SER A 154 4.17 8.23 -17.52
CA SER A 154 3.58 9.57 -17.36
C SER A 154 3.24 10.28 -18.67
N THR A 155 3.87 9.87 -19.79
CA THR A 155 3.62 10.41 -21.13
C THR A 155 2.68 9.56 -21.98
N GLY A 156 2.10 8.49 -21.41
CA GLY A 156 1.23 7.54 -22.11
C GLY A 156 1.97 6.54 -23.01
N LYS A 157 3.31 6.57 -23.04
CA LYS A 157 4.11 5.61 -23.81
C LYS A 157 4.19 4.25 -23.11
N PRO A 158 4.11 3.13 -23.85
CA PRO A 158 4.34 1.79 -23.29
C PRO A 158 5.74 1.65 -22.70
N VAL A 159 5.83 0.94 -21.57
CA VAL A 159 7.06 0.58 -20.88
C VAL A 159 7.12 -0.95 -20.81
N VAL A 160 7.98 -1.55 -21.62
CA VAL A 160 8.07 -3.00 -21.78
C VAL A 160 9.08 -3.59 -20.81
N LEU A 161 8.64 -4.62 -20.09
CA LEU A 161 9.39 -5.37 -19.10
C LEU A 161 9.47 -6.82 -19.56
N LYS A 162 10.67 -7.27 -19.93
CA LYS A 162 10.89 -8.64 -20.40
C LYS A 162 11.22 -9.57 -19.25
N ASP A 163 10.98 -10.85 -19.48
CA ASP A 163 11.40 -11.96 -18.62
C ASP A 163 10.89 -11.83 -17.17
N VAL A 164 9.72 -11.20 -16.98
CA VAL A 164 9.08 -11.07 -15.67
C VAL A 164 8.52 -12.42 -15.28
N VAL A 165 8.93 -12.91 -14.12
CA VAL A 165 8.42 -14.15 -13.53
C VAL A 165 7.02 -13.91 -12.97
N PHE A 166 6.08 -14.76 -13.36
CA PHE A 166 4.69 -14.72 -12.92
C PHE A 166 4.11 -16.13 -12.84
N GLY A 167 3.00 -16.28 -12.10
CA GLY A 167 2.20 -17.49 -12.04
C GLY A 167 1.10 -17.51 -13.11
N CYS A 168 1.09 -18.56 -13.91
CA CYS A 168 -0.01 -18.86 -14.84
C CYS A 168 -0.97 -19.82 -14.14
N GLY A 169 -2.03 -19.27 -13.54
CA GLY A 169 -2.99 -19.97 -12.69
C GLY A 169 -3.89 -20.91 -13.48
N HIS A 170 -4.02 -22.16 -13.04
CA HIS A 170 -4.86 -23.20 -13.66
C HIS A 170 -5.88 -23.78 -12.67
N ASN A 171 -5.80 -23.40 -11.40
CA ASN A 171 -6.76 -23.71 -10.35
C ASN A 171 -6.68 -22.59 -9.31
N ASP A 172 -7.69 -21.73 -9.33
CA ASP A 172 -7.72 -20.48 -8.59
C ASP A 172 -9.07 -20.40 -7.86
N THR A 173 -9.03 -20.56 -6.54
CA THR A 173 -10.21 -20.69 -5.68
C THR A 173 -10.11 -19.74 -4.51
N GLY A 174 -11.23 -19.17 -4.06
CA GLY A 174 -11.22 -18.25 -2.95
C GLY A 174 -12.32 -17.22 -3.06
N VAL A 175 -12.10 -16.09 -2.42
CA VAL A 175 -13.03 -14.94 -2.39
C VAL A 175 -12.59 -13.85 -3.38
N PHE A 176 -12.48 -14.23 -4.66
CA PHE A 176 -12.18 -13.32 -5.76
C PHE A 176 -13.46 -12.82 -6.43
N ASP A 177 -13.46 -11.56 -6.86
CA ASP A 177 -14.53 -10.98 -7.67
C ASP A 177 -14.34 -11.23 -9.18
N ASP A 178 -15.35 -10.84 -9.98
CA ASP A 178 -15.37 -11.11 -11.43
C ASP A 178 -14.63 -10.06 -12.27
N HIS A 179 -14.22 -8.94 -11.69
CA HIS A 179 -13.39 -7.91 -12.30
C HIS A 179 -11.89 -8.17 -12.09
N GLU A 180 -11.55 -8.94 -11.06
CA GLU A 180 -10.22 -9.49 -10.82
C GLU A 180 -9.81 -10.52 -11.88
N MET A 181 -8.55 -10.45 -12.31
CA MET A 181 -7.95 -11.44 -13.21
C MET A 181 -6.77 -12.17 -12.56
N GLY A 182 -6.48 -11.88 -11.30
CA GLY A 182 -5.34 -12.37 -10.51
C GLY A 182 -4.80 -11.28 -9.58
N ILE A 183 -3.64 -11.51 -8.97
CA ILE A 183 -3.00 -10.57 -8.04
C ILE A 183 -1.65 -10.11 -8.57
N ILE A 184 -1.35 -8.82 -8.37
CA ILE A 184 -0.02 -8.24 -8.57
C ILE A 184 0.64 -8.09 -7.20
N GLY A 185 1.45 -9.08 -6.83
CA GLY A 185 2.24 -9.04 -5.60
C GLY A 185 3.24 -7.88 -5.59
N LEU A 186 3.11 -7.00 -4.60
CA LEU A 186 3.93 -5.83 -4.36
C LEU A 186 4.75 -5.92 -3.07
N GLY A 187 4.87 -7.11 -2.48
CA GLY A 187 5.70 -7.37 -1.30
C GLY A 187 7.20 -7.14 -1.52
N GLY A 188 8.00 -7.35 -0.47
CA GLY A 188 9.45 -7.19 -0.50
C GLY A 188 10.21 -8.40 -1.06
N GLY A 189 9.54 -9.53 -1.32
CA GLY A 189 10.16 -10.76 -1.77
C GLY A 189 10.55 -10.76 -3.24
N PRO A 190 11.32 -11.78 -3.68
CA PRO A 190 11.96 -11.80 -5.00
C PRO A 190 11.01 -12.00 -6.18
N LEU A 191 9.78 -12.47 -5.93
CA LEU A 191 8.76 -12.67 -6.98
C LEU A 191 7.84 -11.46 -7.15
N SER A 192 7.95 -10.45 -6.28
CA SER A 192 7.13 -9.24 -6.38
C SER A 192 7.51 -8.38 -7.57
N LEU A 193 6.53 -7.65 -8.10
CA LEU A 193 6.75 -6.72 -9.21
C LEU A 193 7.89 -5.76 -8.87
N ILE A 194 7.86 -5.18 -7.66
CA ILE A 194 8.83 -4.18 -7.20
C ILE A 194 10.25 -4.75 -7.17
N SER A 195 10.43 -5.98 -6.69
CA SER A 195 11.74 -6.63 -6.67
C SER A 195 12.25 -6.96 -8.07
N GLN A 196 11.36 -7.36 -8.99
CA GLN A 196 11.74 -7.74 -10.35
C GLN A 196 12.07 -6.53 -11.24
N ILE A 197 11.39 -5.40 -11.06
CA ILE A 197 11.55 -4.22 -11.93
C ILE A 197 12.45 -3.12 -11.36
N GLY A 198 12.73 -3.14 -10.05
CA GLY A 198 13.34 -2.01 -9.37
C GLY A 198 14.70 -1.56 -9.94
N SER A 199 15.53 -2.50 -10.40
CA SER A 199 16.83 -2.19 -11.02
C SER A 199 16.69 -1.42 -12.34
N SER A 200 15.63 -1.68 -13.10
CA SER A 200 15.34 -1.04 -14.39
C SER A 200 14.83 0.40 -14.22
N PHE A 201 14.26 0.73 -13.05
CA PHE A 201 13.61 2.02 -12.81
C PHE A 201 14.24 2.86 -11.70
N GLY A 202 15.46 2.55 -11.29
CA GLY A 202 16.23 3.40 -10.38
C GLY A 202 15.93 3.21 -8.89
N GLY A 203 15.34 2.07 -8.52
CA GLY A 203 15.18 1.64 -7.13
C GLY A 203 13.98 0.73 -6.90
N LYS A 204 14.01 -0.04 -5.81
CA LYS A 204 12.86 -0.82 -5.34
C LYS A 204 11.93 0.09 -4.56
N ARG A 205 11.14 0.88 -5.28
CA ARG A 205 10.19 1.82 -4.69
C ARG A 205 8.98 2.02 -5.57
N PHE A 206 7.88 2.38 -4.93
CA PHE A 206 6.62 2.71 -5.60
C PHE A 206 5.78 3.65 -4.73
N SER A 207 4.76 4.24 -5.32
CA SER A 207 3.74 4.99 -4.58
C SER A 207 2.36 4.70 -5.13
N GLN A 208 1.36 4.75 -4.25
CA GLN A 208 -0.05 4.57 -4.58
C GLN A 208 -0.92 5.63 -3.94
N CYS A 209 -2.01 5.98 -4.60
CA CYS A 209 -3.07 6.81 -4.02
C CYS A 209 -4.39 6.03 -4.13
N LEU A 210 -4.87 5.44 -3.05
CA LEU A 210 -6.06 4.59 -3.09
C LEU A 210 -7.33 5.45 -3.02
N LEU A 211 -8.30 5.14 -3.88
CA LEU A 211 -9.60 5.83 -3.95
C LEU A 211 -10.47 5.46 -2.74
N PRO A 212 -11.23 6.39 -2.15
CA PRO A 212 -12.23 6.03 -1.14
C PRO A 212 -13.25 5.01 -1.65
N PHE A 213 -13.78 4.17 -0.76
CA PHE A 213 -14.70 3.06 -1.10
C PHE A 213 -15.89 3.47 -1.97
N ASN A 214 -16.48 4.65 -1.72
CA ASN A 214 -17.69 5.12 -2.42
C ASN A 214 -17.41 5.99 -3.65
N THR A 215 -16.19 5.91 -4.20
CA THR A 215 -15.83 6.65 -5.42
C THR A 215 -16.55 6.05 -6.63
N ASP A 216 -17.01 6.89 -7.56
CA ASP A 216 -17.55 6.44 -8.85
C ASP A 216 -16.50 5.60 -9.59
N GLU A 217 -16.88 4.40 -10.04
CA GLU A 217 -16.02 3.42 -10.73
C GLU A 217 -15.37 3.99 -12.01
N LYS A 218 -15.91 5.07 -12.58
CA LYS A 218 -15.32 5.78 -13.74
C LYS A 218 -14.09 6.60 -13.38
N ILE A 219 -13.87 6.86 -12.08
CA ILE A 219 -12.72 7.60 -11.59
C ILE A 219 -11.60 6.61 -11.31
N SER A 220 -10.47 6.81 -11.98
CA SER A 220 -9.24 6.06 -11.74
C SER A 220 -8.25 6.91 -10.96
N SER A 221 -7.46 6.26 -10.09
CA SER A 221 -6.24 6.83 -9.52
C SER A 221 -5.00 6.27 -10.22
N ARG A 222 -3.82 6.47 -9.63
CA ARG A 222 -2.54 6.05 -10.19
C ARG A 222 -1.62 5.41 -9.16
N MET A 223 -0.80 4.50 -9.67
CA MET A 223 0.42 4.03 -9.01
C MET A 223 1.63 4.40 -9.85
N SER A 224 2.75 4.71 -9.19
CA SER A 224 4.02 5.06 -9.83
C SER A 224 5.15 4.18 -9.31
N PHE A 225 6.11 3.84 -10.16
CA PHE A 225 7.19 2.91 -9.85
C PHE A 225 8.57 3.52 -10.11
N GLY A 226 9.52 3.18 -9.24
CA GLY A 226 10.91 3.57 -9.34
C GLY A 226 11.14 5.07 -9.13
N LYS A 227 12.13 5.62 -9.80
CA LYS A 227 12.52 7.02 -9.71
C LYS A 227 11.37 7.92 -10.18
N GLY A 228 10.98 8.87 -9.33
CA GLY A 228 9.83 9.75 -9.54
C GLY A 228 8.61 9.34 -8.71
N SER A 229 8.59 8.15 -8.10
CA SER A 229 7.54 7.73 -7.16
C SER A 229 7.78 8.23 -5.73
N GLU A 230 8.78 9.09 -5.48
CA GLU A 230 9.11 9.55 -4.14
C GLU A 230 8.02 10.47 -3.56
N VAL A 231 7.48 10.11 -2.40
CA VAL A 231 6.52 10.94 -1.66
C VAL A 231 7.29 11.90 -0.77
N SER A 232 7.23 13.19 -1.09
CA SER A 232 7.96 14.25 -0.37
C SER A 232 7.21 15.58 -0.36
N GLY A 233 7.75 16.53 0.39
CA GLY A 233 7.22 17.89 0.52
C GLY A 233 6.46 18.13 1.83
N PRO A 234 5.79 19.30 1.94
CA PRO A 234 5.04 19.67 3.14
C PRO A 234 3.92 18.67 3.45
N GLY A 235 3.73 18.36 4.73
CA GLY A 235 2.68 17.46 5.22
C GLY A 235 2.99 15.97 5.08
N VAL A 236 4.17 15.59 4.57
CA VAL A 236 4.61 14.19 4.55
C VAL A 236 5.08 13.77 5.94
N VAL A 237 4.58 12.62 6.40
CA VAL A 237 5.07 11.91 7.59
C VAL A 237 5.58 10.53 7.17
N SER A 238 6.55 9.99 7.90
CA SER A 238 7.20 8.73 7.51
C SER A 238 7.45 7.83 8.71
N THR A 239 7.31 6.52 8.50
CA THR A 239 7.60 5.49 9.49
C THR A 239 8.61 4.49 8.92
N PRO A 240 9.58 4.00 9.71
CA PRO A 240 10.54 3.00 9.23
C PRO A 240 9.86 1.65 8.98
N LEU A 241 10.25 1.00 7.89
CA LEU A 241 10.02 -0.42 7.71
C LEU A 241 10.94 -1.19 8.64
N VAL A 242 10.36 -2.14 9.37
CA VAL A 242 11.09 -2.97 10.32
C VAL A 242 11.89 -4.02 9.55
N ASP A 243 13.15 -4.17 9.92
CA ASP A 243 14.01 -5.18 9.32
C ASP A 243 13.58 -6.57 9.81
N ALA A 244 13.08 -7.40 8.91
CA ALA A 244 12.61 -8.75 9.19
C ALA A 244 13.37 -9.77 8.31
N PRO A 245 13.61 -10.99 8.81
CA PRO A 245 14.27 -12.03 8.02
C PRO A 245 13.51 -12.39 6.73
N ILE A 246 12.18 -12.26 6.78
CA ILE A 246 11.29 -12.43 5.63
C ILE A 246 10.90 -11.02 5.16
N PRO A 247 11.14 -10.66 3.88
CA PRO A 247 10.94 -9.29 3.39
C PRO A 247 9.47 -8.90 3.17
N THR A 248 8.56 -9.87 3.26
CA THR A 248 7.12 -9.71 3.14
C THR A 248 6.47 -10.34 4.39
N PRO A 249 5.51 -9.68 5.04
CA PRO A 249 4.85 -8.42 4.64
C PRO A 249 5.62 -7.15 5.05
N TYR A 250 5.11 -5.97 4.68
CA TYR A 250 5.66 -4.67 5.08
C TYR A 250 5.31 -4.34 6.53
N LEU A 251 6.22 -4.70 7.44
CA LEU A 251 6.05 -4.47 8.86
C LEU A 251 6.49 -3.05 9.28
N VAL A 252 5.60 -2.35 9.97
CA VAL A 252 5.85 -1.08 10.66
C VAL A 252 5.51 -1.21 12.14
N THR A 253 5.76 -0.16 12.91
CA THR A 253 5.47 -0.15 14.35
C THR A 253 4.34 0.82 14.65
N LEU A 254 3.17 0.31 15.03
CA LEU A 254 2.05 1.10 15.56
C LEU A 254 2.19 1.22 17.08
N LEU A 255 2.27 2.45 17.59
CA LEU A 255 2.36 2.76 19.02
C LEU A 255 0.98 2.72 19.70
N GLY A 256 -0.05 3.14 18.98
CA GLY A 256 -1.43 3.20 19.46
C GLY A 256 -2.35 3.93 18.49
N ILE A 257 -3.61 4.07 18.87
CA ILE A 257 -4.65 4.77 18.10
C ILE A 257 -5.32 5.79 19.01
N SER A 258 -5.50 7.01 18.52
CA SER A 258 -6.40 7.98 19.16
C SER A 258 -7.76 7.99 18.49
N VAL A 259 -8.84 8.06 19.29
CA VAL A 259 -10.21 8.33 18.81
C VAL A 259 -10.62 9.69 19.34
N GLY A 260 -10.69 10.68 18.46
CA GLY A 260 -10.75 12.09 18.87
C GLY A 260 -9.52 12.45 19.70
N HIS A 261 -9.73 12.82 20.97
CA HIS A 261 -8.65 13.19 21.89
C HIS A 261 -8.22 12.06 22.85
N THR A 262 -8.80 10.87 22.74
CA THR A 262 -8.52 9.75 23.65
C THR A 262 -7.52 8.79 23.01
N TYR A 263 -6.33 8.65 23.61
CA TYR A 263 -5.27 7.74 23.16
C TYR A 263 -5.43 6.34 23.75
N PHE A 264 -5.27 5.33 22.89
CA PHE A 264 -5.23 3.91 23.25
C PHE A 264 -3.88 3.31 22.84
N PRO A 265 -3.03 2.87 23.78
CA PRO A 265 -1.78 2.20 23.43
C PRO A 265 -2.07 0.87 22.73
N PHE A 266 -1.14 0.43 21.86
CA PHE A 266 -1.28 -0.81 21.11
C PHE A 266 -1.54 -2.03 22.01
N SER A 267 -0.80 -2.12 23.12
CA SER A 267 -1.02 -3.11 24.18
C SER A 267 -1.50 -2.41 25.45
N SER A 268 -2.55 -2.94 26.08
CA SER A 268 -3.01 -2.49 27.40
C SER A 268 -2.16 -3.03 28.56
N SER A 269 -1.45 -4.13 28.35
CA SER A 269 -0.73 -4.89 29.39
C SER A 269 0.78 -4.64 29.43
N SER A 270 1.35 -4.02 28.39
CA SER A 270 2.77 -3.73 28.30
C SER A 270 3.03 -2.27 27.98
N ASN A 271 4.00 -1.67 28.69
CA ASN A 271 4.52 -0.35 28.37
C ASN A 271 5.49 -0.36 27.17
N THR A 272 5.92 -1.53 26.71
CA THR A 272 6.79 -1.69 25.55
C THR A 272 6.01 -2.17 24.34
N VAL A 273 6.16 -1.46 23.22
CA VAL A 273 5.57 -1.81 21.93
C VAL A 273 6.56 -2.66 21.13
N ARG A 274 6.17 -3.89 20.76
CA ARG A 274 6.98 -4.76 19.90
C ARG A 274 7.13 -4.11 18.52
N LYS A 275 8.36 -4.07 18.00
CA LYS A 275 8.61 -3.63 16.61
C LYS A 275 7.95 -4.58 15.63
N GLY A 276 7.39 -4.03 14.56
CA GLY A 276 6.81 -4.84 13.47
C GLY A 276 5.49 -5.48 13.87
N ASN A 277 4.69 -4.77 14.66
CA ASN A 277 3.39 -5.22 15.16
C ASN A 277 2.22 -4.85 14.23
N MET A 278 2.50 -4.20 13.09
CA MET A 278 1.50 -3.82 12.11
C MET A 278 2.02 -4.04 10.69
N ASN A 279 1.28 -4.80 9.88
CA ASN A 279 1.46 -4.92 8.43
C ASN A 279 0.74 -3.76 7.73
N ILE A 280 1.32 -3.16 6.69
CA ILE A 280 0.58 -2.27 5.78
C ILE A 280 0.19 -3.05 4.52
N ASP A 281 -1.11 -3.26 4.34
CA ASP A 281 -1.62 -4.21 3.35
C ASP A 281 -2.73 -3.60 2.49
N SER A 282 -2.49 -3.48 1.18
CA SER A 282 -3.50 -3.03 0.22
C SER A 282 -4.47 -4.13 -0.23
N GLY A 283 -4.10 -5.41 -0.07
CA GLY A 283 -4.94 -6.57 -0.39
C GLY A 283 -5.87 -6.98 0.76
N THR A 284 -5.91 -6.20 1.84
CA THR A 284 -6.86 -6.40 2.95
C THR A 284 -7.75 -5.17 3.06
N PRO A 285 -9.07 -5.28 2.82
CA PRO A 285 -9.94 -4.11 2.88
C PRO A 285 -10.02 -3.41 4.27
N PRO A 286 -10.47 -4.09 5.34
CA PRO A 286 -10.54 -3.47 6.67
C PRO A 286 -9.18 -3.38 7.36
N THR A 287 -9.05 -2.44 8.30
CA THR A 287 -7.94 -2.48 9.26
C THR A 287 -8.22 -3.53 10.34
N ILE A 288 -7.32 -4.50 10.51
CA ILE A 288 -7.45 -5.58 11.49
C ILE A 288 -6.56 -5.27 12.69
N LEU A 289 -7.15 -5.21 13.88
CA LEU A 289 -6.44 -4.94 15.13
C LEU A 289 -6.46 -6.17 16.04
N PRO A 290 -5.45 -6.37 16.90
CA PRO A 290 -5.56 -7.33 17.98
C PRO A 290 -6.79 -7.04 18.84
N GLN A 291 -7.49 -8.10 19.25
CA GLN A 291 -8.77 -8.05 19.96
C GLN A 291 -8.86 -6.94 21.04
N ASP A 292 -7.89 -6.88 21.95
CA ASP A 292 -7.87 -5.90 23.06
C ASP A 292 -7.84 -4.44 22.57
N LEU A 293 -7.10 -4.15 21.50
CA LEU A 293 -7.03 -2.81 20.94
C LEU A 293 -8.31 -2.48 20.18
N TYR A 294 -8.82 -3.43 19.39
CA TYR A 294 -10.09 -3.27 18.67
C TYR A 294 -11.23 -2.92 19.63
N ASP A 295 -11.40 -3.68 20.71
CA ASP A 295 -12.52 -3.49 21.65
C ASP A 295 -12.50 -2.10 22.29
N ARG A 296 -11.31 -1.63 22.69
CA ARG A 296 -11.14 -0.28 23.27
C ARG A 296 -11.42 0.82 22.25
N VAL A 297 -10.93 0.68 21.03
CA VAL A 297 -11.13 1.65 19.94
C VAL A 297 -12.60 1.69 19.50
N ALA A 298 -13.20 0.53 19.21
CA ALA A 298 -14.59 0.42 18.78
C ALA A 298 -15.57 0.96 19.84
N ALA A 299 -15.35 0.65 21.12
CA ALA A 299 -16.17 1.19 22.21
C ALA A 299 -16.07 2.73 22.31
N GLN A 300 -14.90 3.31 22.02
CA GLN A 300 -14.74 4.77 22.02
C GLN A 300 -15.33 5.42 20.78
N VAL A 301 -15.25 4.77 19.62
CA VAL A 301 -15.96 5.21 18.40
C VAL A 301 -17.45 5.22 18.65
N GLU A 302 -17.99 4.15 19.25
CA GLU A 302 -19.41 4.03 19.59
C GLU A 302 -19.89 5.18 20.48
N LYS A 303 -19.09 5.58 21.48
CA LYS A 303 -19.40 6.71 22.37
C LYS A 303 -19.42 8.07 21.67
N GLN A 304 -18.71 8.23 20.54
CA GLN A 304 -18.59 9.51 19.84
C GLN A 304 -19.55 9.64 18.65
N VAL A 305 -20.22 8.56 18.24
CA VAL A 305 -21.25 8.60 17.20
C VAL A 305 -22.61 8.80 17.85
N ASN A 306 -23.27 9.92 17.54
CA ASN A 306 -24.60 10.25 18.08
C ASN A 306 -25.74 9.55 17.31
N LEU A 307 -25.63 8.24 17.15
CA LEU A 307 -26.64 7.36 16.54
C LEU A 307 -26.68 6.04 17.31
N THR A 308 -27.84 5.38 17.31
CA THR A 308 -27.95 4.03 17.87
C THR A 308 -27.29 3.02 16.94
N PRO A 309 -26.36 2.19 17.43
CA PRO A 309 -25.80 1.11 16.62
C PRO A 309 -26.87 0.10 16.21
N ILE A 310 -26.72 -0.46 15.01
CA ILE A 310 -27.50 -1.60 14.55
C ILE A 310 -26.99 -2.84 15.30
N ARG A 311 -27.89 -3.60 15.92
CA ARG A 311 -27.54 -4.82 16.68
C ARG A 311 -28.30 -6.06 16.20
N ASP A 312 -29.32 -5.86 15.39
CA ASP A 312 -30.38 -6.80 15.03
C ASP A 312 -30.45 -7.03 13.51
N ASP A 313 -29.30 -7.01 12.84
CA ASP A 313 -29.19 -7.23 11.39
C ASP A 313 -28.26 -8.43 11.13
N PRO A 314 -28.80 -9.60 10.76
CA PRO A 314 -28.00 -10.82 10.61
C PRO A 314 -26.97 -10.73 9.49
N ASP A 315 -27.19 -9.88 8.49
CA ASP A 315 -26.27 -9.69 7.36
C ASP A 315 -25.02 -8.87 7.77
N LEU A 316 -25.12 -8.05 8.83
CA LEU A 316 -24.03 -7.20 9.31
C LEU A 316 -23.22 -7.86 10.45
N GLY A 317 -23.75 -8.95 11.03
CA GLY A 317 -23.12 -9.66 12.13
C GLY A 317 -22.87 -8.76 13.35
N THR A 318 -21.64 -8.78 13.88
CA THR A 318 -21.24 -8.02 15.08
C THR A 318 -20.56 -6.68 14.76
N GLN A 319 -20.51 -6.29 13.48
CA GLN A 319 -19.84 -5.08 13.06
C GLN A 319 -20.56 -3.83 13.61
N LEU A 320 -19.79 -2.83 14.05
CA LEU A 320 -20.34 -1.58 14.56
C LEU A 320 -20.91 -0.75 13.40
N CYS A 321 -22.22 -0.77 13.22
CA CYS A 321 -22.90 -0.12 12.10
C CYS A 321 -23.98 0.87 12.55
N TYR A 322 -24.29 1.85 11.71
CA TYR A 322 -25.29 2.88 11.96
C TYR A 322 -26.18 3.11 10.73
N ARG A 323 -27.46 3.40 10.96
CA ARG A 323 -28.37 3.87 9.90
C ARG A 323 -28.34 5.39 9.84
N THR A 324 -28.11 5.93 8.64
CA THR A 324 -28.22 7.37 8.39
C THR A 324 -28.51 7.63 6.91
N THR A 325 -29.36 8.63 6.64
CA THR A 325 -29.67 9.11 5.29
C THR A 325 -28.70 10.18 4.81
N LYS A 326 -27.79 10.63 5.69
CA LYS A 326 -26.71 11.58 5.41
C LYS A 326 -25.36 10.92 5.64
N ASN A 327 -24.29 11.52 5.12
CA ASN A 327 -22.93 11.11 5.45
C ASN A 327 -22.73 11.04 6.97
N LEU A 328 -22.15 9.95 7.44
CA LEU A 328 -21.93 9.72 8.85
C LEU A 328 -20.90 10.72 9.41
N ASN A 329 -21.34 11.58 10.31
CA ASN A 329 -20.46 12.46 11.08
C ASN A 329 -19.85 11.67 12.25
N GLY A 330 -18.85 10.84 11.93
CA GLY A 330 -18.08 10.08 12.91
C GLY A 330 -16.90 10.86 13.51
N PRO A 331 -16.21 10.28 14.51
CA PRO A 331 -14.97 10.85 15.04
C PRO A 331 -13.84 10.76 14.00
N THR A 332 -12.73 11.46 14.27
CA THR A 332 -11.46 11.20 13.59
C THR A 332 -10.64 10.20 14.39
N LEU A 333 -9.90 9.34 13.70
CA LEU A 333 -8.90 8.45 14.30
C LEU A 333 -7.51 8.96 13.96
N THR A 334 -6.52 8.73 14.82
CA THR A 334 -5.10 8.91 14.46
C THR A 334 -4.36 7.60 14.70
N ALA A 335 -3.77 7.03 13.66
CA ALA A 335 -2.84 5.92 13.79
C ALA A 335 -1.45 6.50 14.10
N HIS A 336 -0.95 6.22 15.31
CA HIS A 336 0.33 6.71 15.79
C HIS A 336 1.41 5.67 15.46
N PHE A 337 2.00 5.74 14.29
CA PHE A 337 3.16 4.95 13.95
C PHE A 337 4.42 5.54 14.57
N GLU A 338 5.48 4.75 14.70
CA GLU A 338 6.78 5.31 15.05
C GLU A 338 7.21 6.34 13.99
N GLY A 339 7.34 7.60 14.39
CA GLY A 339 7.76 8.70 13.51
C GLY A 339 6.67 9.33 12.67
N ALA A 340 5.43 8.81 12.68
CA ALA A 340 4.35 9.31 11.86
C ALA A 340 2.98 9.21 12.54
N ASP A 341 2.25 10.33 12.54
CA ASP A 341 0.84 10.38 12.90
C ASP A 341 0.00 10.46 11.62
N VAL A 342 -0.84 9.45 11.38
CA VAL A 342 -1.72 9.39 10.20
C VAL A 342 -3.17 9.60 10.64
N LEU A 343 -3.77 10.72 10.20
CA LEU A 343 -5.12 11.12 10.56
C LEU A 343 -6.15 10.48 9.62
N LEU A 344 -7.12 9.78 10.18
CA LEU A 344 -8.24 9.16 9.48
C LEU A 344 -9.53 9.92 9.78
N THR A 345 -10.23 10.28 8.72
CA THR A 345 -11.54 10.92 8.77
C THR A 345 -12.66 9.88 8.61
N PRO A 346 -13.93 10.23 8.85
CA PRO A 346 -15.06 9.33 8.68
C PRO A 346 -15.08 8.53 7.37
N ILE A 347 -14.57 9.10 6.25
CA ILE A 347 -14.53 8.43 4.94
C ILE A 347 -13.61 7.19 4.89
N GLN A 348 -12.61 7.12 5.78
CA GLN A 348 -11.64 6.03 5.84
C GLN A 348 -11.98 5.00 6.92
N ILE A 349 -12.77 5.41 7.93
CA ILE A 349 -13.08 4.57 9.10
C ILE A 349 -14.49 3.98 9.05
N PHE A 350 -15.34 4.42 8.11
CA PHE A 350 -16.67 3.86 7.89
C PHE A 350 -16.87 3.53 6.41
N ILE A 351 -17.34 2.32 6.12
CA ILE A 351 -17.74 1.88 4.78
C ILE A 351 -19.27 1.75 4.70
N PRO A 352 -19.88 2.04 3.54
CA PRO A 352 -21.29 1.78 3.30
C PRO A 352 -21.53 0.44 2.58
N PRO A 353 -21.69 -0.69 3.29
CA PRO A 353 -21.91 -1.99 2.64
C PRO A 353 -23.29 -2.11 1.97
N LYS A 354 -24.26 -1.28 2.38
CA LYS A 354 -25.60 -1.18 1.78
C LYS A 354 -26.17 0.23 1.97
N ASP A 355 -27.14 0.58 1.13
CA ASP A 355 -27.75 1.92 1.13
C ASP A 355 -28.21 2.37 2.52
N GLY A 356 -27.71 3.53 2.95
CA GLY A 356 -28.08 4.14 4.23
C GLY A 356 -27.51 3.46 5.47
N VAL A 357 -26.59 2.49 5.32
CA VAL A 357 -25.86 1.84 6.42
C VAL A 357 -24.39 2.17 6.31
N PHE A 358 -23.78 2.54 7.44
CA PHE A 358 -22.35 2.83 7.54
C PHE A 358 -21.75 2.00 8.67
N CYS A 359 -20.74 1.19 8.35
CA CYS A 359 -20.12 0.21 9.24
C CYS A 359 -18.66 0.53 9.49
N PHE A 360 -18.21 0.34 10.73
CA PHE A 360 -16.84 0.61 11.13
C PHE A 360 -15.88 -0.27 10.33
N ALA A 361 -14.96 0.36 9.62
CA ALA A 361 -14.04 -0.25 8.65
C ALA A 361 -12.84 -0.96 9.30
N PHE A 362 -13.04 -1.44 10.52
CA PHE A 362 -12.06 -2.15 11.32
C PHE A 362 -12.63 -3.49 11.75
N ALA A 363 -11.76 -4.48 11.87
CA ALA A 363 -12.07 -5.80 12.38
C ALA A 363 -11.09 -6.18 13.51
N ASN A 364 -11.42 -7.24 14.23
CA ASN A 364 -10.57 -7.86 15.23
C ASN A 364 -9.96 -9.16 14.72
N ASP A 365 -8.79 -9.50 15.25
CA ASP A 365 -8.24 -10.85 15.20
C ASP A 365 -7.53 -11.19 16.52
N THR A 366 -7.33 -12.48 16.76
CA THR A 366 -6.58 -13.04 17.89
C THR A 366 -5.07 -12.99 17.71
N GLY A 367 -4.58 -12.66 16.51
CA GLY A 367 -3.16 -12.49 16.22
C GLY A 367 -2.49 -11.33 16.96
N GLU A 368 -1.17 -11.42 17.12
CA GLU A 368 -0.35 -10.37 17.76
C GLU A 368 0.14 -9.27 16.79
N VAL A 369 -0.06 -9.46 15.48
CA VAL A 369 0.29 -8.51 14.42
C VAL A 369 -1.00 -8.03 13.81
N GLY A 370 -1.23 -6.71 13.82
CA GLY A 370 -2.36 -6.10 13.13
C GLY A 370 -2.10 -5.91 11.63
N ILE A 371 -3.14 -5.54 10.90
CA ILE A 371 -3.09 -5.16 9.49
C ILE A 371 -3.71 -3.77 9.31
N TYR A 372 -2.96 -2.83 8.75
CA TYR A 372 -3.42 -1.53 8.33
C TYR A 372 -3.95 -1.63 6.89
N GLY A 373 -5.25 -1.88 6.80
CA GLY A 373 -5.94 -2.21 5.56
C GLY A 373 -6.15 -1.03 4.61
N ASN A 374 -6.68 -1.33 3.44
CA ASN A 374 -6.70 -0.42 2.30
C ASN A 374 -7.73 0.72 2.46
N PHE A 375 -8.81 0.54 3.25
CA PHE A 375 -9.77 1.62 3.52
C PHE A 375 -9.11 2.79 4.26
N ALA A 376 -8.27 2.47 5.24
CA ALA A 376 -7.51 3.46 6.01
C ALA A 376 -6.43 4.15 5.16
N GLN A 377 -5.93 3.47 4.13
CA GLN A 377 -4.95 3.99 3.18
C GLN A 377 -5.53 4.96 2.14
N SER A 378 -6.87 5.00 1.97
CA SER A 378 -7.51 5.88 0.99
C SER A 378 -7.29 7.37 1.29
N ASN A 379 -7.27 8.20 0.24
CA ASN A 379 -6.94 9.65 0.34
C ASN A 379 -5.57 9.97 0.94
N TYR A 380 -4.64 9.03 0.80
CA TYR A 380 -3.22 9.25 1.05
C TYR A 380 -2.42 8.84 -0.17
N LEU A 381 -1.49 9.70 -0.59
CA LEU A 381 -0.38 9.28 -1.44
C LEU A 381 0.64 8.59 -0.53
N ILE A 382 0.72 7.27 -0.63
CA ILE A 382 1.59 6.41 0.17
C ILE A 382 2.77 5.97 -0.68
N GLY A 383 3.98 6.23 -0.19
CA GLY A 383 5.23 5.86 -0.84
C GLY A 383 5.95 4.77 -0.06
N TYR A 384 6.34 3.70 -0.75
CA TYR A 384 7.14 2.61 -0.23
C TYR A 384 8.52 2.71 -0.85
N ASP A 385 9.55 3.00 -0.06
CA ASP A 385 10.95 3.03 -0.50
C ASP A 385 11.70 1.90 0.21
N LEU A 386 11.79 0.74 -0.44
CA LEU A 386 12.40 -0.46 0.13
C LEU A 386 13.92 -0.33 0.20
N ASP A 387 14.52 0.48 -0.68
CA ASP A 387 15.95 0.78 -0.62
C ASP A 387 16.29 1.59 0.64
N LYS A 388 15.41 2.50 1.06
CA LYS A 388 15.55 3.30 2.29
C LYS A 388 14.83 2.71 3.50
N LYS A 389 14.12 1.59 3.35
CA LYS A 389 13.29 0.95 4.38
C LYS A 389 12.33 1.94 5.05
N VAL A 390 11.54 2.68 4.28
CA VAL A 390 10.60 3.67 4.81
C VAL A 390 9.27 3.66 4.06
N VAL A 391 8.17 3.86 4.81
CA VAL A 391 6.86 4.17 4.26
C VAL A 391 6.53 5.63 4.59
N SER A 392 6.04 6.37 3.60
CA SER A 392 5.71 7.80 3.73
C SER A 392 4.26 8.03 3.36
N PHE A 393 3.56 8.84 4.15
CA PHE A 393 2.16 9.16 3.98
C PHE A 393 2.00 10.65 3.71
N LYS A 394 1.21 11.00 2.71
CA LYS A 394 0.84 12.37 2.41
C LYS A 394 -0.66 12.47 2.17
N PRO A 395 -1.42 13.26 2.94
CA PRO A 395 -2.82 13.51 2.62
C PRO A 395 -2.97 14.00 1.18
N ALA A 396 -3.85 13.37 0.41
CA ALA A 396 -4.04 13.65 -1.00
C ALA A 396 -5.49 13.38 -1.42
N ASP A 397 -6.00 14.15 -2.38
CA ASP A 397 -7.25 13.83 -3.05
C ASP A 397 -6.96 12.82 -4.16
N CYS A 398 -7.13 11.53 -3.87
CA CYS A 398 -6.79 10.47 -4.81
C CYS A 398 -7.70 10.42 -6.04
N THR A 399 -8.83 11.14 -6.04
CA THR A 399 -9.71 11.27 -7.22
C THR A 399 -9.13 12.22 -8.28
N LYS A 400 -8.10 13.00 -7.93
CA LYS A 400 -7.45 13.98 -8.81
C LYS A 400 -6.04 13.59 -9.25
N HIS A 401 -5.64 12.34 -9.01
CA HIS A 401 -4.24 11.93 -9.05
C HIS A 401 -3.72 11.40 -10.40
#